data_AF-A0A317K7Y3-F1
#
_entry.id   AF-A0A317K7Y3-F1
#
_cell.length_a   1.000
_cell.length_b   1.000
_cell.length_c   1.000
_cell.angle_alpha   90.00
_cell.angle_beta   90.00
_cell.angle_gamma   90.00
#
_symmetry.space_group_name_H-M   'P 1'
#
loop_
_entity.id
_entity.type
_entity.pdbx_description
1 polymer ?
#
loop_
_entity_poly.entity_id
_entity_poly.type
_entity_poly.pdbx_seq_one_letter_code
_entity_poly.pdbx_strand_id
1 'polypeptide(L)'
;MRVGRKARSLISSYIEGTELDLDEINRLFRRILVAESAYEAAADLWEELGPPELDDDLRMSLYLQWAAFTDWVELKPEEEEEASLEMVRAAQEWLALDLADDAALDRYFDHWLHEVLGYARHETRST
;
A
#
# COMPACT_ATOMS: atom_id res chain seq x y z
N MET A 1 17.62 -11.62 22.14
CA MET A 1 17.10 -10.84 20.99
C MET A 1 15.73 -10.28 21.36
N ARG A 2 15.59 -8.95 21.43
CA ARG A 2 14.30 -8.25 21.63
C ARG A 2 14.01 -7.47 20.35
N VAL A 3 13.22 -8.05 19.46
CA VAL A 3 12.94 -7.49 18.12
C VAL A 3 11.62 -6.70 18.09
N GLY A 4 10.65 -7.00 18.96
CA GLY A 4 9.35 -6.29 19.02
C GLY A 4 9.35 -4.85 19.55
N ARG A 5 10.51 -4.20 19.72
CA ARG A 5 10.61 -2.76 20.07
C ARG A 5 10.94 -1.86 18.87
N LYS A 6 11.44 -2.41 17.76
CA LYS A 6 11.79 -1.63 16.57
C LYS A 6 10.55 -1.23 15.76
N ALA A 7 9.60 -2.13 15.51
CA ALA A 7 8.34 -1.80 14.83
C ALA A 7 7.56 -0.68 15.53
N ARG A 8 7.42 -0.74 16.86
CA ARG A 8 6.83 0.37 17.65
C ARG A 8 7.65 1.66 17.59
N SER A 9 8.97 1.59 17.46
CA SER A 9 9.81 2.79 17.40
C SER A 9 9.78 3.45 16.03
N LEU A 10 9.60 2.69 14.96
CA LEU A 10 9.49 3.21 13.59
C LEU A 10 8.09 3.79 13.34
N ILE A 11 7.03 3.11 13.79
CA ILE A 11 5.66 3.62 13.70
C ILE A 11 5.42 4.82 14.64
N SER A 12 6.11 4.89 15.79
CA SER A 12 5.88 5.95 16.80
C SER A 12 6.81 7.16 16.69
N SER A 13 7.90 7.12 15.89
CA SER A 13 8.81 8.27 15.74
C SER A 13 8.48 9.18 14.55
N TYR A 14 7.47 8.83 13.76
CA TYR A 14 7.18 9.39 12.43
C TYR A 14 5.93 10.29 12.41
N ILE A 15 5.57 10.94 13.53
CA ILE A 15 4.32 11.74 13.64
C ILE A 15 4.60 13.18 14.11
N GLU A 16 5.68 13.80 13.64
CA GLU A 16 5.89 15.23 13.87
C GLU A 16 6.25 15.97 12.58
N GLY A 17 5.26 16.08 11.68
CA GLY A 17 5.22 17.13 10.66
C GLY A 17 4.72 16.68 9.30
N THR A 18 3.39 16.73 9.10
CA THR A 18 2.69 16.49 7.81
C THR A 18 2.88 15.10 7.21
N GLU A 19 2.28 14.10 7.84
CA GLU A 19 2.31 12.70 7.39
C GLU A 19 0.95 12.05 7.64
N LEU A 20 0.43 11.30 6.66
CA LEU A 20 -0.71 10.43 6.86
C LEU A 20 -0.32 9.37 7.90
N ASP A 21 -0.94 9.40 9.07
CA ASP A 21 -0.75 8.34 10.04
C ASP A 21 -1.49 7.05 9.61
N LEU A 22 -1.22 5.95 10.32
CA LEU A 22 -1.83 4.65 10.00
C LEU A 22 -3.36 4.66 10.14
N ASP A 23 -3.93 5.49 11.02
CA ASP A 23 -5.37 5.58 11.19
C ASP A 23 -6.00 6.24 9.95
N GLU A 24 -5.32 7.25 9.41
CA GLU A 24 -5.73 7.93 8.19
C GLU A 24 -5.56 7.05 6.94
N ILE A 25 -4.46 6.30 6.83
CA ILE A 25 -4.30 5.28 5.79
C ILE A 25 -5.43 4.25 5.88
N ASN A 26 -5.72 3.74 7.08
CA ASN A 26 -6.83 2.81 7.28
C ASN A 26 -8.21 3.44 6.96
N ARG A 27 -8.39 4.74 7.17
CA ARG A 27 -9.61 5.47 6.77
C ARG A 27 -9.77 5.47 5.25
N LEU A 28 -8.69 5.77 4.51
CA LEU A 28 -8.68 5.78 3.05
C LEU A 28 -8.93 4.39 2.48
N PHE A 29 -8.31 3.35 3.03
CA PHE A 29 -8.56 1.96 2.64
C PHE A 29 -10.03 1.55 2.86
N ARG A 30 -10.64 1.94 3.98
CA ARG A 30 -12.07 1.70 4.21
C ARG A 30 -12.96 2.42 3.21
N ARG A 31 -12.54 3.59 2.71
CA ARG A 31 -13.28 4.32 1.67
C ARG A 31 -13.33 3.53 0.37
N ILE A 32 -12.25 2.86 -0.02
CA ILE A 32 -12.21 1.99 -1.21
C ILE A 32 -13.29 0.89 -1.13
N LEU A 33 -13.54 0.33 0.06
CA LEU A 33 -14.52 -0.74 0.25
C LEU A 33 -15.98 -0.33 0.06
N VAL A 34 -16.28 0.95 0.16
CA VAL A 34 -17.66 1.47 0.18
C VAL A 34 -17.93 2.50 -0.90
N ALA A 35 -16.91 2.92 -1.64
CA ALA A 35 -17.05 3.87 -2.73
C ALA A 35 -17.83 3.27 -3.90
N GLU A 36 -18.56 4.12 -4.63
CA GLU A 36 -19.21 3.72 -5.88
C GLU A 36 -18.17 3.36 -6.95
N SER A 37 -17.00 4.02 -6.91
CA SER A 37 -15.85 3.71 -7.75
C SER A 37 -14.63 3.43 -6.86
N ALA A 38 -14.13 2.20 -6.92
CA ALA A 38 -12.89 1.81 -6.27
C ALA A 38 -11.70 2.57 -6.86
N TYR A 39 -11.72 2.80 -8.18
CA TYR A 39 -10.71 3.60 -8.87
C TYR A 39 -10.61 5.02 -8.33
N GLU A 40 -11.73 5.76 -8.24
CA GLU A 40 -11.68 7.14 -7.73
C GLU A 40 -11.19 7.20 -6.27
N ALA A 41 -11.61 6.24 -5.43
CA ALA A 41 -11.13 6.17 -4.06
C ALA A 41 -9.64 5.78 -3.97
N ALA A 42 -9.14 4.95 -4.87
CA ALA A 42 -7.74 4.57 -4.98
C ALA A 42 -6.86 5.72 -5.50
N ALA A 43 -7.35 6.48 -6.49
CA ALA A 43 -6.70 7.67 -7.01
C ALA A 43 -6.55 8.74 -5.91
N ASP A 44 -7.62 9.00 -5.15
CA ASP A 44 -7.56 9.91 -4.00
C ASP A 44 -6.54 9.44 -2.95
N LEU A 45 -6.51 8.13 -2.65
CA LEU A 45 -5.50 7.58 -1.73
C LEU A 45 -4.09 7.79 -2.27
N TRP A 46 -3.84 7.54 -3.55
CA TRP A 46 -2.54 7.75 -4.17
C TRP A 46 -2.11 9.22 -4.14
N GLU A 47 -3.02 10.16 -4.43
CA GLU A 47 -2.76 11.60 -4.33
C GLU A 47 -2.45 12.03 -2.89
N GLU A 48 -3.21 11.56 -1.91
CA GLU A 48 -3.00 11.86 -0.48
C GLU A 48 -1.68 11.26 0.03
N LEU A 49 -1.32 10.04 -0.41
CA LEU A 49 -0.01 9.45 -0.13
C LEU A 49 1.10 10.36 -0.65
N GLY A 50 0.94 10.93 -1.83
CA GLY A 50 1.96 11.78 -2.46
C GLY A 50 3.30 11.05 -2.67
N PRO A 51 4.26 11.70 -3.35
CA PRO A 51 5.58 11.10 -3.52
C PRO A 51 6.26 10.95 -2.15
N PRO A 52 6.72 9.73 -1.78
CA PRO A 52 7.39 9.48 -0.51
C PRO A 52 8.82 10.04 -0.50
N GLU A 53 9.39 10.21 0.70
CA GLU A 53 10.83 10.34 0.87
C GLU A 53 11.53 9.00 0.57
N LEU A 54 12.82 9.05 0.21
CA LEU A 54 13.55 7.84 -0.24
C LEU A 54 13.81 6.81 0.87
N ASP A 55 13.63 7.16 2.14
CA ASP A 55 13.82 6.30 3.30
C ASP A 55 12.52 5.81 3.95
N ASP A 56 11.36 6.18 3.40
CA ASP A 56 10.05 5.70 3.83
C ASP A 56 9.59 4.50 2.97
N ASP A 57 10.15 3.33 3.27
CA ASP A 57 9.87 2.08 2.54
C ASP A 57 8.38 1.72 2.54
N LEU A 58 7.66 2.03 3.62
CA LEU A 58 6.23 1.71 3.75
C LEU A 58 5.41 2.57 2.81
N ARG A 59 5.59 3.89 2.88
CA ARG A 59 4.86 4.82 2.02
C ARG A 59 5.26 4.66 0.57
N MET A 60 6.52 4.34 0.28
CA MET A 60 6.96 3.97 -1.07
C MET A 60 6.23 2.74 -1.59
N SER A 61 6.12 1.68 -0.80
CA SER A 61 5.43 0.46 -1.22
C SER A 61 3.94 0.71 -1.47
N LEU A 62 3.28 1.47 -0.59
CA LEU A 62 1.89 1.89 -0.77
C LEU A 62 1.71 2.78 -2.01
N TYR A 63 2.57 3.79 -2.18
CA TYR A 63 2.54 4.70 -3.32
C TYR A 63 2.64 3.93 -4.64
N LEU A 64 3.62 3.02 -4.75
CA LEU A 64 3.83 2.20 -5.95
C LEU A 64 2.67 1.25 -6.22
N GLN A 65 2.10 0.63 -5.18
CA GLN A 65 0.96 -0.26 -5.31
C GLN A 65 -0.25 0.47 -5.89
N TRP A 66 -0.62 1.61 -5.30
CA TRP A 66 -1.81 2.34 -5.72
C TRP A 66 -1.64 3.06 -7.05
N ALA A 67 -0.43 3.59 -7.34
CA ALA A 67 -0.09 4.09 -8.67
C ALA A 67 -0.28 3.02 -9.76
N ALA A 68 0.17 1.79 -9.50
CA ALA A 68 0.07 0.71 -10.48
C ALA A 68 -1.37 0.22 -10.67
N PHE A 69 -2.19 0.26 -9.62
CA PHE A 69 -3.62 -0.02 -9.76
C PHE A 69 -4.34 1.03 -10.58
N THR A 70 -4.07 2.32 -10.37
CA THR A 70 -4.67 3.38 -11.19
C THR A 70 -4.17 3.31 -12.63
N ASP A 71 -2.87 3.09 -12.84
CA ASP A 71 -2.28 2.88 -14.16
C ASP A 71 -2.92 1.69 -14.89
N TRP A 72 -3.28 0.61 -14.17
CA TRP A 72 -3.97 -0.53 -14.79
C TRP A 72 -5.29 -0.08 -15.42
N VAL A 73 -6.15 0.61 -14.67
CA VAL A 73 -7.42 1.13 -15.18
C VAL A 73 -7.20 2.12 -16.34
N GLU A 74 -6.25 3.05 -16.20
CA GLU A 74 -6.00 4.09 -17.20
C GLU A 74 -5.42 3.54 -18.51
N LEU A 75 -4.50 2.57 -18.43
CA LEU A 75 -3.82 1.99 -19.59
C LEU A 75 -4.64 0.88 -20.25
N LYS A 76 -5.54 0.23 -19.50
CA LYS A 76 -6.39 -0.87 -19.97
C LYS A 76 -7.83 -0.69 -19.47
N PRO A 77 -8.56 0.28 -20.02
CA PRO A 77 -9.93 0.57 -19.56
C PRO A 77 -10.89 -0.61 -19.74
N GLU A 78 -10.63 -1.54 -20.64
CA GLU A 78 -11.40 -2.77 -20.79
C GLU A 78 -11.26 -3.74 -19.59
N GLU A 79 -10.21 -3.60 -18.78
CA GLU A 79 -9.95 -4.39 -17.56
C GLU A 79 -10.40 -3.63 -16.28
N GLU A 80 -11.11 -2.51 -16.39
CA GLU A 80 -11.49 -1.65 -15.25
C GLU A 80 -12.23 -2.41 -14.12
N GLU A 81 -13.17 -3.29 -14.48
CA GLU A 81 -13.91 -4.08 -13.49
C GLU A 81 -12.99 -5.04 -12.73
N GLU A 82 -12.05 -5.69 -13.43
CA GLU A 82 -11.07 -6.59 -12.83
C GLU A 82 -10.10 -5.83 -11.93
N ALA A 83 -9.54 -4.72 -12.39
CA ALA A 83 -8.65 -3.87 -11.60
C ALA A 83 -9.36 -3.33 -10.35
N SER A 84 -10.63 -2.93 -10.47
CA SER A 84 -11.43 -2.46 -9.34
C SER A 84 -11.67 -3.56 -8.29
N LEU A 85 -11.90 -4.80 -8.73
CA LEU A 85 -12.03 -5.95 -7.81
C LEU A 85 -10.72 -6.21 -7.05
N GLU A 86 -9.58 -6.14 -7.74
CA GLU A 86 -8.27 -6.32 -7.10
C GLU A 86 -7.92 -5.15 -6.14
N MET A 87 -8.29 -3.91 -6.47
CA MET A 87 -8.16 -2.76 -5.54
C MET A 87 -8.96 -3.00 -4.25
N VAL A 88 -10.21 -3.46 -4.37
CA VAL A 88 -11.06 -3.78 -3.22
C VAL A 88 -10.44 -4.90 -2.40
N ARG A 89 -9.94 -5.95 -3.06
CA ARG A 89 -9.31 -7.09 -2.39
C ARG A 89 -8.02 -6.68 -1.66
N ALA A 90 -7.16 -5.89 -2.29
CA ALA A 90 -5.97 -5.33 -1.65
C ALA A 90 -6.35 -4.51 -0.40
N ALA A 91 -7.38 -3.68 -0.50
CA ALA A 91 -7.84 -2.89 0.63
C ALA A 91 -8.39 -3.74 1.78
N GLN A 92 -9.12 -4.81 1.47
CA GLN A 92 -9.62 -5.77 2.46
C GLN A 92 -8.49 -6.51 3.16
N GLU A 93 -7.51 -7.00 2.40
CA GLU A 93 -6.37 -7.73 2.93
C GLU A 93 -5.54 -6.85 3.86
N TRP A 94 -5.26 -5.60 3.48
CA TRP A 94 -4.58 -4.63 4.34
C TRP A 94 -5.30 -4.40 5.66
N LEU A 95 -6.62 -4.17 5.63
CA LEU A 95 -7.41 -3.93 6.83
C LEU A 95 -7.52 -5.16 7.75
N ALA A 96 -7.18 -6.35 7.25
CA ALA A 96 -7.10 -7.58 8.01
C ALA A 96 -5.68 -7.90 8.52
N LEU A 97 -4.65 -7.14 8.12
CA LEU A 97 -3.27 -7.37 8.55
C LEU A 97 -3.07 -7.03 10.03
N ASP A 98 -2.25 -7.85 10.68
CA ASP A 98 -1.57 -7.42 11.90
C ASP A 98 -0.37 -6.55 11.50
N LEU A 99 -0.56 -5.23 11.47
CA LEU A 99 0.49 -4.26 11.11
C LEU A 99 1.68 -4.26 12.10
N ALA A 100 1.61 -4.99 13.22
CA ALA A 100 2.74 -5.20 14.12
C ALA A 100 3.60 -6.43 13.75
N ASP A 101 3.14 -7.26 12.79
CA ASP A 101 3.90 -8.37 12.24
C ASP A 101 4.58 -7.94 10.93
N ASP A 102 5.87 -7.56 11.03
CA ASP A 102 6.70 -7.18 9.88
C ASP A 102 6.65 -8.25 8.77
N ALA A 103 6.59 -9.54 9.12
CA ALA A 103 6.51 -10.60 8.13
C ALA A 103 5.14 -10.68 7.43
N ALA A 104 4.06 -10.21 8.07
CA ALA A 104 2.76 -10.09 7.44
C ALA A 104 2.73 -8.93 6.43
N LEU A 105 3.36 -7.81 6.78
CA LEU A 105 3.55 -6.67 5.87
C LEU A 105 4.39 -7.07 4.64
N ASP A 106 5.52 -7.74 4.86
CA ASP A 106 6.37 -8.22 3.76
C ASP A 106 5.60 -9.13 2.81
N ARG A 107 4.84 -10.11 3.34
CA ARG A 107 4.03 -11.02 2.53
C ARG A 107 2.93 -10.29 1.74
N TYR A 108 2.32 -9.28 2.33
CA TYR A 108 1.31 -8.47 1.66
C TYR A 108 1.91 -7.76 0.45
N PHE A 109 3.01 -7.04 0.63
CA PHE A 109 3.65 -6.33 -0.48
C PHE A 109 4.26 -7.28 -1.51
N ASP A 110 4.81 -8.41 -1.07
CA ASP A 110 5.31 -9.44 -1.99
C ASP A 110 4.22 -9.95 -2.93
N HIS A 111 3.02 -10.19 -2.41
CA HIS A 111 1.88 -10.61 -3.22
C HIS A 111 1.46 -9.51 -4.18
N TRP A 112 1.15 -8.32 -3.66
CA TRP A 112 0.53 -7.27 -4.46
C TRP A 112 1.48 -6.63 -5.47
N LEU A 113 2.69 -6.24 -5.05
CA LEU A 113 3.62 -5.59 -5.97
C LEU A 113 4.19 -6.58 -6.99
N HIS A 114 4.56 -7.79 -6.58
CA HIS A 114 5.31 -8.69 -7.46
C HIS A 114 4.45 -9.72 -8.18
N GLU A 115 3.47 -10.32 -7.50
CA GLU A 115 2.69 -11.41 -8.10
C GLU A 115 1.50 -10.87 -8.90
N VAL A 116 0.81 -9.86 -8.38
CA VAL A 116 -0.36 -9.25 -9.04
C VAL A 116 0.05 -8.14 -10.01
N LEU A 117 0.81 -7.15 -9.52
CA LEU A 117 1.16 -5.96 -10.31
C LEU A 117 2.44 -6.13 -11.14
N GLY A 118 3.17 -7.24 -10.96
CA GLY A 118 4.29 -7.62 -11.82
C GLY A 118 5.56 -6.77 -11.66
N TYR A 119 5.70 -6.00 -10.59
CA TYR A 119 6.97 -5.32 -10.29
C TYR A 119 8.09 -6.35 -10.15
N ALA A 120 9.23 -6.06 -10.75
CA ALA A 120 10.42 -6.89 -10.58
C ALA A 120 10.80 -6.93 -9.09
N ARG A 121 10.99 -8.14 -8.56
CA ARG A 121 11.69 -8.31 -7.29
C ARG A 121 13.10 -7.76 -7.50
N HIS A 122 13.55 -6.84 -6.66
CA HIS A 122 14.97 -6.51 -6.65
C HIS A 122 15.72 -7.78 -6.24
N GLU A 123 16.39 -8.44 -7.19
CA GLU A 123 17.37 -9.46 -6.85
C GLU A 123 18.35 -8.80 -5.87
N THR A 124 18.32 -9.22 -4.61
CA THR A 124 19.25 -8.73 -3.61
C THR A 124 20.64 -9.02 -4.13
N ARG A 125 21.35 -7.98 -4.56
CA ARG A 125 22.73 -8.10 -5.02
C ARG A 125 23.54 -8.53 -3.80
N SER A 126 23.73 -9.83 -3.66
CA SER A 126 24.64 -10.39 -2.68
C SER A 126 26.05 -10.00 -3.09
N THR A 127 26.62 -9.02 -2.37
CA THR A 127 28.06 -8.72 -2.37
C THR A 127 28.55 -8.73 -0.94
#